data_AF-C6TK90-F1
#
_entry.id   AF-C6TK90-F1
#
_cell.length_a   1.000
_cell.length_b   1.000
_cell.length_c   1.000
_cell.angle_alpha   90.00
_cell.angle_beta   90.00
_cell.angle_gamma   90.00
#
_symmetry.space_group_name_H-M   'P 1'
#
loop_
_entity.id
_entity.type
_entity.pdbx_description
1 polymer ?
#
loop_
_entity_poly.entity_id
_entity_poly.type
_entity_poly.pdbx_seq_one_letter_code
_entity_poly.pdbx_strand_id
1 'polypeptide(L)'
;MPGKVNPTQCEALTMVCAQVIGNHVAVTVGGSNGHFELNVFKPMIASCLLHSLRLLGDSSASFEKNCVRGIQANRERISKLLHESLMLVTSLNPKIGYDKAAAVAKTAHKEGCTLKEAALKLGVLSSEDFDKLVVPEKMLGPSD
;
A
#
# COMPACT_ATOMS: atom_id res chain seq x y z
N MET A 1 -26.94 7.00 -7.66
CA MET A 1 -27.10 5.71 -6.95
C MET A 1 -27.31 6.00 -5.48
N PRO A 2 -28.56 5.94 -4.98
CA PRO A 2 -28.86 6.17 -3.56
C PRO A 2 -27.96 5.31 -2.65
N GLY A 3 -27.40 5.90 -1.59
CA GLY A 3 -26.54 5.20 -0.62
C GLY A 3 -25.06 5.05 -0.98
N LYS A 4 -24.62 5.42 -2.19
CA LYS A 4 -23.21 5.35 -2.58
C LYS A 4 -22.39 6.49 -1.96
N VAL A 5 -21.30 6.15 -1.26
CA VAL A 5 -20.31 7.10 -0.74
C VAL A 5 -18.98 6.89 -1.48
N ASN A 6 -18.41 7.96 -2.03
CA ASN A 6 -17.17 7.93 -2.82
C ASN A 6 -15.98 8.50 -2.02
N PRO A 7 -14.73 8.09 -2.34
CA PRO A 7 -13.52 8.60 -1.71
C PRO A 7 -13.09 9.98 -2.27
N THR A 8 -13.96 10.98 -2.14
CA THR A 8 -13.81 12.30 -2.80
C THR A 8 -12.55 13.07 -2.41
N GLN A 9 -12.05 12.90 -1.19
CA GLN A 9 -10.78 13.51 -0.77
C GLN A 9 -9.58 12.90 -1.51
N CYS A 10 -9.59 11.59 -1.78
CA CYS A 10 -8.56 10.94 -2.59
C CYS A 10 -8.61 11.44 -4.04
N GLU A 11 -9.82 11.60 -4.59
CA GLU A 11 -10.03 12.12 -5.95
C GLU A 11 -9.49 13.55 -6.09
N ALA A 12 -9.77 14.43 -5.13
CA ALA A 12 -9.25 15.79 -5.12
C ALA A 12 -7.72 15.81 -5.02
N LEU A 13 -7.13 15.01 -4.12
CA LEU A 13 -5.68 14.97 -3.93
C LEU A 13 -4.95 14.45 -5.17
N THR A 14 -5.47 13.44 -5.86
CA THR A 14 -4.84 12.92 -7.09
C THR A 14 -4.88 13.93 -8.24
N MET A 15 -5.97 14.69 -8.39
CA MET A 15 -6.03 15.80 -9.35
C MET A 15 -5.00 16.90 -9.02
N VAL A 16 -4.85 17.25 -7.74
CA VAL A 16 -3.83 18.21 -7.29
C VAL A 16 -2.42 17.70 -7.61
N CYS A 17 -2.10 16.45 -7.31
CA CYS A 17 -0.80 15.86 -7.64
C CYS A 17 -0.51 15.93 -9.15
N ALA A 18 -1.49 15.61 -10.00
CA ALA A 18 -1.35 15.73 -11.45
C ALA A 18 -1.06 17.18 -11.88
N GLN A 19 -1.76 18.16 -11.31
CA GLN A 19 -1.53 19.57 -11.59
C GLN A 19 -0.12 20.03 -11.16
N VAL A 20 0.35 19.58 -9.99
CA VAL A 20 1.69 19.89 -9.48
C VAL A 20 2.77 19.31 -10.39
N ILE A 21 2.58 18.09 -10.89
CA ILE A 21 3.49 17.48 -11.88
C ILE A 21 3.54 18.33 -13.16
N GLY A 22 2.39 18.76 -13.69
CA GLY A 22 2.34 19.65 -14.85
C GLY A 22 3.05 20.99 -14.62
N ASN A 23 2.81 21.62 -13.47
CA ASN A 23 3.51 22.86 -13.08
C ASN A 23 5.02 22.64 -12.97
N HIS A 24 5.47 21.50 -12.47
CA HIS A 24 6.89 21.17 -12.39
C HIS A 24 7.53 21.05 -13.78
N VAL A 25 6.85 20.44 -14.75
CA VAL A 25 7.32 20.40 -16.15
C VAL A 25 7.47 21.81 -16.71
N ALA A 26 6.47 22.68 -16.50
CA ALA A 26 6.53 24.08 -16.93
C ALA A 26 7.72 24.83 -16.31
N VAL A 27 7.94 24.67 -14.99
CA VAL A 27 9.09 25.24 -14.28
C VAL A 27 10.41 24.73 -14.87
N THR A 28 10.53 23.44 -15.13
CA THR A 28 11.74 22.83 -15.70
C THR A 28 12.05 23.40 -17.09
N VAL A 29 11.04 23.50 -17.96
CA VAL A 29 11.19 24.13 -19.28
C VAL A 29 11.56 25.60 -19.13
N GLY A 30 10.87 26.36 -18.27
CA GLY A 30 11.21 27.77 -18.04
C GLY A 30 12.63 27.96 -17.50
N GLY A 31 13.07 27.08 -16.61
CA GLY A 31 14.40 27.10 -16.00
C GLY A 31 15.52 26.86 -17.01
N SER A 32 15.31 26.00 -18.01
CA SER A 32 16.32 25.70 -19.04
C SER A 32 16.43 26.75 -20.15
N ASN A 33 15.44 27.64 -20.29
CA ASN A 33 15.38 28.64 -21.38
C ASN A 33 15.93 30.02 -20.97
N GLY A 34 17.10 30.05 -20.33
CA GLY A 34 17.84 31.29 -20.10
C GLY A 34 18.57 31.75 -21.37
N HIS A 35 18.55 33.06 -21.67
CA HIS A 35 19.33 33.63 -22.77
C HIS A 35 20.34 34.63 -22.22
N PHE A 36 21.63 34.33 -22.41
CA PHE A 36 22.76 35.15 -21.97
C PHE A 36 22.68 35.53 -20.48
N GLU A 37 22.66 36.82 -20.16
CA GLU A 37 22.77 37.33 -18.79
C GLU A 37 21.50 37.13 -17.94
N LEU A 38 20.36 36.78 -18.55
CA LEU A 38 19.09 36.73 -17.82
C LEU A 38 18.09 35.71 -18.37
N ASN A 39 17.62 34.83 -17.48
CA ASN A 39 16.41 34.05 -17.73
C ASN A 39 15.18 34.94 -17.59
N VAL A 40 14.39 35.09 -18.66
CA VAL A 40 13.19 35.94 -18.75
C VAL A 40 11.87 35.20 -18.49
N PHE A 41 11.91 33.90 -18.19
CA PHE A 41 10.73 33.08 -17.86
C PHE A 41 10.30 33.22 -16.39
N LYS A 42 10.90 34.13 -15.62
CA LYS A 42 10.71 34.27 -14.16
C LYS A 42 9.25 34.37 -13.72
N PRO A 43 8.37 35.18 -14.36
CA PRO A 43 6.98 35.29 -13.91
C PRO A 43 6.21 33.97 -14.03
N MET A 44 6.44 33.21 -15.10
CA MET A 44 5.81 31.90 -15.30
C MET A 44 6.32 30.88 -14.28
N ILE A 45 7.64 30.83 -14.05
CA ILE A 45 8.25 29.94 -13.04
C ILE A 45 7.68 30.25 -11.65
N ALA A 46 7.64 31.52 -11.26
CA ALA A 46 7.11 31.95 -9.97
C ALA A 46 5.63 31.59 -9.82
N SER A 47 4.82 31.83 -10.85
CA SER A 47 3.40 31.48 -10.85
C SER A 47 3.16 29.98 -10.67
N CYS A 48 3.85 29.14 -11.46
CA CYS A 48 3.73 27.68 -11.35
C CYS A 48 4.16 27.16 -9.97
N LEU A 49 5.27 27.69 -9.42
CA LEU A 49 5.75 27.30 -8.10
C LEU A 49 4.77 27.70 -7.00
N LEU A 50 4.33 28.96 -6.97
CA LEU A 50 3.42 29.47 -5.95
C LEU A 50 2.04 28.79 -6.03
N HIS A 51 1.56 28.51 -7.24
CA HIS A 51 0.34 27.74 -7.44
C HIS A 51 0.47 26.31 -6.88
N SER A 52 1.57 25.62 -7.19
CA SER A 52 1.83 24.28 -6.62
C SER A 52 1.91 24.30 -5.09
N LEU A 53 2.60 25.27 -4.50
CA LEU A 53 2.70 25.42 -3.05
C LEU A 53 1.34 25.60 -2.40
N ARG A 54 0.49 26.46 -2.99
CA ARG A 54 -0.87 26.68 -2.49
C ARG A 54 -1.71 25.40 -2.57
N LEU A 55 -1.70 24.73 -3.72
CA LEU A 55 -2.45 23.49 -3.92
C LEU A 55 -2.00 22.39 -2.96
N LEU A 56 -0.70 22.17 -2.80
CA LEU A 56 -0.15 21.17 -1.88
C LEU A 56 -0.51 21.49 -0.42
N GLY A 57 -0.38 22.75 0.01
CA GLY A 57 -0.74 23.17 1.36
C GLY A 57 -2.22 22.94 1.68
N ASP A 58 -3.10 23.45 0.81
CA ASP A 58 -4.54 23.36 1.01
C ASP A 58 -5.05 21.92 0.90
N SER A 59 -4.57 21.17 -0.09
CA SER A 59 -4.98 19.77 -0.27
C SER A 59 -4.49 18.86 0.85
N SER A 60 -3.26 19.06 1.35
CA SER A 60 -2.74 18.27 2.48
C SER A 60 -3.55 18.53 3.74
N ALA A 61 -3.87 19.80 4.04
CA ALA A 61 -4.69 20.16 5.18
C ALA A 61 -6.14 19.63 5.05
N SER A 62 -6.74 19.71 3.85
CA SER A 62 -8.07 19.15 3.60
C SER A 62 -8.08 17.63 3.72
N PHE A 63 -7.09 16.95 3.14
CA PHE A 63 -7.00 15.49 3.14
C PHE A 63 -6.76 14.95 4.56
N GLU A 64 -5.92 15.62 5.36
CA GLU A 64 -5.73 15.26 6.77
C GLU A 64 -7.06 15.35 7.52
N LYS A 65 -7.71 16.52 7.45
CA LYS A 65 -8.92 16.81 8.23
C LYS A 65 -10.10 15.94 7.81
N ASN A 66 -10.31 15.76 6.51
CA ASN A 66 -11.54 15.19 5.94
C ASN A 66 -11.38 13.72 5.51
N CYS A 67 -10.17 13.15 5.55
CA CYS A 67 -9.94 11.74 5.25
C CYS A 67 -9.10 11.08 6.35
N VAL A 68 -7.85 11.50 6.54
CA VAL A 68 -6.87 10.80 7.39
C VAL A 68 -7.35 10.68 8.85
N ARG A 69 -7.81 11.78 9.44
CA ARG A 69 -8.25 11.82 10.84
C ARG A 69 -9.39 10.85 11.15
N GLY A 70 -10.20 10.51 10.15
CA GLY A 70 -11.36 9.63 10.27
C GLY A 70 -11.11 8.18 9.86
N ILE A 71 -9.89 7.80 9.47
CA ILE A 71 -9.60 6.44 9.01
C ILE A 71 -9.88 5.44 10.15
N GLN A 72 -10.75 4.47 9.87
CA GLN A 72 -11.02 3.35 10.76
C GLN A 72 -10.76 2.03 10.04
N ALA A 73 -10.12 1.11 10.77
CA ALA A 73 -9.86 -0.23 10.26
C ALA A 73 -11.14 -1.09 10.33
N ASN A 74 -11.52 -1.72 9.22
CA ASN A 74 -12.47 -2.82 9.26
C ASN A 74 -11.74 -4.08 9.77
N ARG A 75 -11.71 -4.23 11.10
CA ARG A 75 -10.95 -5.29 11.79
C ARG A 75 -11.42 -6.69 11.44
N GLU A 76 -12.72 -6.88 11.26
CA GLU A 76 -13.30 -8.18 10.85
C GLU A 76 -12.78 -8.59 9.47
N ARG A 77 -12.85 -7.69 8.50
CA ARG A 77 -12.34 -7.96 7.14
C ARG A 77 -10.83 -8.19 7.14
N ILE A 78 -10.06 -7.39 7.89
CA ILE A 78 -8.61 -7.55 7.99
C ILE A 78 -8.27 -8.91 8.60
N SER A 79 -8.94 -9.30 9.70
CA SER A 79 -8.75 -10.60 10.34
C SER A 79 -9.09 -11.75 9.41
N LYS A 80 -10.21 -11.65 8.67
CA LYS A 80 -10.57 -12.66 7.67
C LYS A 80 -9.49 -12.84 6.61
N LEU A 81 -9.04 -11.74 6.00
CA LEU A 81 -7.99 -11.77 4.97
C LEU A 81 -6.67 -12.33 5.51
N LEU A 82 -6.33 -12.04 6.76
CA LEU A 82 -5.13 -12.58 7.40
C LEU A 82 -5.16 -14.11 7.47
N HIS A 83 -6.26 -14.69 7.95
CA HIS A 83 -6.39 -16.14 8.15
C HIS A 83 -6.65 -16.91 6.85
N GLU A 84 -7.19 -16.25 5.81
CA GLU A 84 -7.35 -16.82 4.47
C GLU A 84 -6.06 -16.72 3.62
N SER A 85 -5.07 -15.93 4.06
CA SER A 85 -3.85 -15.72 3.31
C SER A 85 -2.96 -16.97 3.28
N LEU A 86 -2.66 -17.45 2.07
CA LEU A 86 -1.72 -18.54 1.86
C LEU A 86 -0.26 -18.11 2.02
N MET A 87 0.03 -16.81 2.17
CA MET A 87 1.39 -16.30 2.30
C MET A 87 1.98 -16.49 3.70
N LEU A 88 1.14 -16.80 4.70
CA LEU A 88 1.59 -17.18 6.05
C LEU A 88 2.43 -18.47 6.04
N VAL A 89 2.36 -19.26 4.96
CA VAL A 89 3.18 -20.47 4.75
C VAL A 89 4.69 -20.19 4.81
N THR A 90 5.11 -18.96 4.56
CA THR A 90 6.52 -18.56 4.56
C THR A 90 7.20 -18.76 5.91
N SER A 91 6.46 -18.68 7.03
CA SER A 91 7.00 -18.98 8.36
C SER A 91 7.35 -20.46 8.57
N LEU A 92 6.84 -21.34 7.70
CA LEU A 92 7.12 -22.77 7.77
C LEU A 92 8.46 -23.13 7.13
N ASN A 93 8.99 -22.31 6.21
CA ASN A 93 10.23 -22.59 5.47
C ASN A 93 11.41 -23.03 6.37
N PRO A 94 11.71 -22.35 7.51
CA PRO A 94 12.83 -22.75 8.38
C PRO A 94 12.66 -24.11 9.06
N LYS A 95 11.43 -24.66 9.10
CA LYS A 95 11.13 -25.93 9.78
C LYS A 95 10.92 -27.08 8.81
N ILE A 96 10.23 -26.84 7.71
CA ILE A 96 9.84 -27.91 6.77
C ILE A 96 10.53 -27.82 5.41
N GLY A 97 11.30 -26.75 5.18
CA GLY A 97 11.94 -26.46 3.90
C GLY A 97 10.98 -25.88 2.87
N TYR A 98 11.54 -25.23 1.85
CA TYR A 98 10.79 -24.52 0.82
C TYR A 98 9.83 -25.43 0.05
N ASP A 99 10.29 -26.59 -0.41
CA ASP A 99 9.48 -27.47 -1.26
C ASP A 99 8.21 -27.98 -0.56
N LYS A 100 8.32 -28.33 0.73
CA LYS A 100 7.16 -28.76 1.52
C LYS A 100 6.21 -27.61 1.80
N ALA A 101 6.72 -26.42 2.13
CA ALA A 101 5.89 -25.23 2.31
C ALA A 101 5.16 -24.85 1.01
N ALA A 102 5.84 -24.88 -0.13
CA ALA A 102 5.24 -24.65 -1.43
C ALA A 102 4.16 -25.68 -1.77
N ALA A 103 4.37 -26.96 -1.42
CA ALA A 103 3.37 -28.01 -1.57
C ALA A 103 2.13 -27.75 -0.70
N VAL A 104 2.30 -27.34 0.56
CA VAL A 104 1.19 -26.96 1.46
C VAL A 104 0.35 -25.82 0.85
N ALA A 105 0.99 -24.74 0.40
CA ALA A 105 0.27 -23.61 -0.19
C ALA A 105 -0.46 -23.98 -1.49
N LYS A 106 0.18 -24.77 -2.37
CA LYS A 106 -0.46 -25.26 -3.61
C LYS A 106 -1.67 -26.14 -3.34
N THR A 107 -1.56 -27.04 -2.35
CA THR A 107 -2.67 -27.90 -1.93
C THR A 107 -3.82 -27.07 -1.35
N ALA A 108 -3.53 -26.14 -0.44
CA ALA A 108 -4.52 -25.22 0.13
C ALA A 108 -5.26 -24.43 -0.95
N HIS A 109 -4.53 -23.88 -1.92
CA HIS A 109 -5.13 -23.15 -3.05
C HIS A 109 -6.01 -24.04 -3.94
N LYS A 110 -5.51 -25.22 -4.32
CA LYS A 110 -6.21 -26.14 -5.22
C LYS A 110 -7.50 -26.69 -4.60
N GLU A 111 -7.48 -26.94 -3.30
CA GLU A 111 -8.59 -27.57 -2.58
C GLU A 111 -9.51 -26.57 -1.87
N GLY A 112 -9.15 -25.27 -1.85
CA GLY A 112 -9.94 -24.23 -1.19
C GLY A 112 -9.98 -24.39 0.33
N CYS A 113 -8.93 -24.97 0.93
CA CYS A 113 -8.81 -25.20 2.36
C CYS A 113 -7.74 -24.31 2.99
N THR A 114 -7.68 -24.28 4.32
CA THR A 114 -6.68 -23.50 5.06
C THR A 114 -5.28 -24.12 4.96
N LEU A 115 -4.24 -23.30 5.20
CA LEU A 115 -2.87 -23.81 5.29
C LEU A 115 -2.71 -24.89 6.37
N LYS A 116 -3.45 -24.78 7.47
CA LYS A 116 -3.43 -25.74 8.58
C LYS A 116 -3.98 -27.10 8.14
N GLU A 117 -5.14 -27.10 7.49
CA GLU A 117 -5.75 -28.32 6.94
C GLU A 117 -4.85 -28.96 5.89
N ALA A 118 -4.27 -28.18 4.98
CA ALA A 118 -3.33 -28.69 3.98
C ALA A 118 -2.05 -29.27 4.60
N ALA A 119 -1.48 -28.61 5.63
CA ALA A 119 -0.29 -29.09 6.32
C ALA A 119 -0.53 -30.42 7.06
N LEU A 120 -1.70 -30.55 7.71
CA LEU A 120 -2.16 -31.77 8.35
C LEU A 120 -2.40 -32.89 7.33
N LYS A 121 -3.10 -32.59 6.23
CA LYS A 121 -3.42 -33.55 5.16
C LYS A 121 -2.17 -34.13 4.50
N LEU A 122 -1.15 -33.29 4.29
CA LEU A 122 0.13 -33.71 3.72
C LEU A 122 1.04 -34.39 4.77
N GLY A 123 0.63 -34.46 6.04
CA GLY A 123 1.40 -35.07 7.12
C GLY A 123 2.71 -34.33 7.41
N VAL A 124 2.78 -33.03 7.07
CA VAL A 124 4.02 -32.25 7.15
C VAL A 124 4.20 -31.63 8.54
N LEU A 125 3.10 -31.27 9.20
CA LEU A 125 3.07 -30.69 10.55
C LEU A 125 1.85 -31.18 11.32
N SER A 126 1.98 -31.24 12.65
CA SER A 126 0.84 -31.39 13.55
C SER A 126 0.06 -30.06 13.65
N SER A 127 -1.17 -30.14 14.15
CA SER A 127 -2.00 -28.95 14.40
C SER A 127 -1.32 -28.01 15.39
N GLU A 128 -0.72 -28.58 16.44
CA GLU A 128 -0.06 -27.85 17.53
C GLU A 128 1.22 -27.17 17.05
N ASP A 129 2.00 -27.82 16.18
CA ASP A 129 3.20 -27.21 15.61
C ASP A 129 2.84 -26.10 14.63
N PHE A 130 1.77 -26.28 13.85
CA PHE A 130 1.27 -25.22 12.98
C PHE A 130 0.92 -23.95 13.78
N ASP A 131 0.14 -24.10 14.86
CA ASP A 131 -0.29 -22.97 15.70
C ASP A 131 0.89 -22.28 16.40
N LYS A 132 1.98 -23.00 16.68
CA LYS A 132 3.21 -22.43 17.25
C LYS A 132 4.07 -21.68 16.23
N LEU A 133 4.05 -22.11 14.97
CA LEU A 133 4.91 -21.59 13.90
C LEU A 133 4.24 -20.49 13.08
N VAL A 134 2.92 -20.51 12.96
CA VAL A 134 2.14 -19.53 12.22
C VAL A 134 1.46 -18.58 13.19
N VAL A 135 2.26 -17.62 13.68
CA VAL A 135 1.80 -16.58 14.63
C VAL A 135 1.98 -15.22 13.96
N PRO A 136 0.94 -14.68 13.28
CA PRO A 136 1.04 -13.45 12.51
C PRO A 136 1.64 -12.25 13.27
N GLU A 137 1.37 -12.15 14.57
CA GLU A 137 1.90 -11.09 15.44
C GLU A 137 3.43 -11.11 15.55
N LYS A 138 4.05 -12.27 15.28
CA LYS A 138 5.51 -12.47 15.25
C LYS A 138 6.10 -12.40 13.83
N MET A 139 5.27 -12.13 12.81
CA MET A 139 5.67 -12.10 11.40
C MET A 139 5.74 -10.66 10.84
N LEU A 140 5.90 -9.67 11.72
CA LEU A 140 5.86 -8.24 11.38
C LEU A 140 7.25 -7.64 11.07
N GLY A 141 8.32 -8.42 11.23
CA GLY A 141 9.70 -8.02 11.02
C GLY A 141 10.68 -9.15 11.35
N PRO A 142 11.99 -8.97 11.09
CA PRO A 142 13.00 -9.91 11.54
C PRO A 142 12.99 -10.03 13.07
N SER A 143 13.42 -11.18 13.57
CA SER A 143 13.75 -11.34 14.99
C SER A 143 15.16 -10.79 15.16
N ASP A 144 15.32 -9.71 15.94
CA ASP A 144 16.66 -9.18 16.29
C ASP A 144 17.54 -10.25 16.95
#